data_AF-A0A6G6F3B4-F1
#
_entry.id   AF-A0A6G6F3B4-F1
#
_cell.length_a   1.000
_cell.length_b   1.000
_cell.length_c   1.000
_cell.angle_alpha   90.00
_cell.angle_beta   90.00
_cell.angle_gamma   90.00
#
_symmetry.space_group_name_H-M   'P 1'
#
loop_
_entity.id
_entity.type
_entity.pdbx_description
1 polymer ?
#
loop_
_entity_poly.entity_id
_entity_poly.type
_entity_poly.pdbx_seq_one_letter_code
_entity_poly.pdbx_strand_id
1 'polypeptide(L)'
;MAFLRLMVLVLIPLTVVYLSVLAYLCQRHREHLLANYQPGGTERERDAFVTAGVRAYAARIRGWLALAVFGIPLTGLAAQVFLTNTM
;
A
#
# COMPACT_ATOMS: atom_id res chain seq x y z
N MET A 1 18.67 -22.26 12.21
CA MET A 1 17.26 -21.95 12.53
C MET A 1 17.01 -20.50 12.98
N ALA A 2 17.97 -19.78 13.59
CA ALA A 2 17.73 -18.41 14.10
C ALA A 2 17.52 -17.33 13.02
N PHE A 3 18.26 -17.40 11.90
CA PHE A 3 18.18 -16.42 10.81
C PHE A 3 16.80 -16.37 10.14
N LEU A 4 16.19 -17.54 9.88
CA LEU A 4 14.86 -17.63 9.28
C LEU A 4 13.80 -16.98 10.17
N ARG A 5 13.92 -17.12 11.49
CA ARG A 5 13.00 -16.52 12.47
C ARG A 5 13.08 -14.99 12.44
N LEU A 6 14.28 -14.42 12.33
CA LEU A 6 14.48 -12.97 12.22
C LEU A 6 13.94 -12.42 10.90
N MET A 7 14.17 -13.12 9.78
CA MET A 7 13.58 -12.75 8.49
C MET A 7 12.06 -12.67 8.57
N VAL A 8 11.41 -13.72 9.10
CA VAL A 8 9.95 -13.75 9.25
C VAL A 8 9.46 -12.64 10.18
N LEU A 9 10.16 -12.37 11.28
CA LEU A 9 9.82 -11.31 12.23
C LEU A 9 9.82 -9.91 11.59
N VAL A 10 10.71 -9.64 10.63
CA VAL A 10 10.78 -8.35 9.93
C VAL A 10 9.84 -8.31 8.72
N LEU A 11 9.69 -9.42 8.00
CA LEU A 11 8.87 -9.47 6.79
C LEU A 11 7.37 -9.37 7.09
N ILE A 12 6.92 -9.98 8.19
CA ILE A 12 5.51 -9.94 8.63
C ILE A 12 5.02 -8.50 8.82
N PRO A 13 5.64 -7.66 9.69
CA PRO A 13 5.16 -6.31 9.93
C PRO A 13 5.23 -5.45 8.66
N LEU A 14 6.25 -5.61 7.80
CA LEU A 14 6.29 -4.94 6.50
C LEU A 14 5.08 -5.30 5.64
N THR A 15 4.74 -6.59 5.57
CA THR A 15 3.61 -7.08 4.78
C THR A 15 2.29 -6.53 5.34
N VAL A 16 2.14 -6.51 6.67
CA VAL A 16 0.95 -5.95 7.34
C VAL A 16 0.81 -4.45 7.05
N VAL A 17 1.90 -3.68 7.14
CA VAL A 17 1.91 -2.25 6.81
C VAL A 17 1.53 -2.03 5.35
N TYR A 18 2.12 -2.79 4.43
CA TYR A 18 1.79 -2.72 3.00
C TYR A 18 0.29 -2.95 2.75
N LEU A 19 -0.27 -4.03 3.31
CA LEU A 19 -1.68 -4.36 3.12
C LEU A 19 -2.59 -3.30 3.74
N SER A 20 -2.24 -2.79 4.92
CA SER A 20 -3.02 -1.77 5.63
C SER A 20 -3.10 -0.46 4.83
N VAL A 21 -1.98 0.00 4.29
CA VAL A 21 -1.93 1.21 3.48
C VAL A 21 -2.66 1.01 2.14
N LEU A 22 -2.49 -0.14 1.49
CA LEU A 22 -3.18 -0.45 0.23
C LEU A 22 -4.70 -0.44 0.42
N ALA A 23 -5.17 -1.08 1.48
CA ALA A 23 -6.59 -1.12 1.84
C ALA A 23 -7.13 0.29 2.15
N TYR A 24 -6.41 1.08 2.97
CA TYR A 24 -6.80 2.45 3.32
C TYR A 24 -6.97 3.33 2.08
N LEU A 25 -6.00 3.30 1.15
CA LEU A 25 -6.05 4.12 -0.06
C LEU A 25 -7.15 3.67 -1.00
N CYS A 26 -7.36 2.37 -1.18
CA CYS A 26 -8.46 1.85 -2.00
C CYS A 26 -9.83 2.21 -1.40
N GLN A 27 -9.99 2.09 -0.08
CA GLN A 27 -11.24 2.39 0.60
C GLN A 27 -11.60 3.87 0.49
N ARG A 28 -10.65 4.77 0.75
CA ARG A 28 -10.85 6.21 0.61
C ARG A 28 -11.17 6.61 -0.84
N HIS A 29 -10.51 5.98 -1.81
CA HIS A 29 -10.79 6.24 -3.23
C HIS A 29 -12.19 5.74 -3.63
N ARG A 30 -12.61 4.59 -3.09
CA ARG A 30 -13.95 4.03 -3.29
C ARG A 30 -15.03 4.99 -2.79
N GLU A 31 -14.87 5.52 -1.58
CA GLU A 31 -15.78 6.49 -0.98
C GLU A 31 -15.85 7.78 -1.80
N HIS A 32 -14.71 8.28 -2.28
CA HIS A 32 -14.66 9.45 -3.14
C HIS A 32 -15.36 9.21 -4.50
N LEU A 33 -15.17 8.04 -5.11
CA LEU A 33 -15.86 7.66 -6.36
C LEU A 33 -17.38 7.56 -6.18
N LEU A 34 -17.83 7.01 -5.05
CA LEU A 34 -19.25 6.95 -4.70
C LEU A 34 -19.85 8.33 -4.46
N ALA A 35 -19.13 9.23 -3.78
CA ALA A 35 -19.60 10.58 -3.50
C ALA A 35 -19.70 11.46 -4.77
N ASN A 36 -18.86 11.22 -5.78
CA ASN A 36 -18.87 11.96 -7.04
C ASN A 36 -19.73 11.30 -8.13
N TYR A 37 -20.33 10.15 -7.85
CA TYR A 37 -21.17 9.47 -8.82
C TYR A 37 -22.49 10.24 -9.01
N GLN A 38 -22.74 10.71 -10.23
CA GLN A 38 -24.00 11.37 -10.56
C GLN A 38 -25.15 10.34 -10.59
N PRO A 39 -26.27 10.60 -9.90
CA PRO A 39 -27.42 9.70 -9.91
C PRO A 39 -28.05 9.69 -11.29
N GLY A 40 -27.86 8.60 -12.04
CA GLY A 40 -28.39 8.44 -13.39
C GLY A 40 -28.28 7.01 -13.95
N GLY A 41 -27.31 6.23 -13.48
CA GLY A 41 -27.19 4.80 -13.82
C GLY A 41 -27.72 3.87 -12.72
N THR A 42 -27.90 2.59 -13.07
CA THR A 42 -28.33 1.52 -12.17
C THR A 42 -27.29 1.20 -11.09
N GLU A 43 -27.72 0.57 -9.99
CA GLU A 43 -26.87 0.10 -8.89
C GLU A 43 -25.66 -0.72 -9.39
N ARG A 44 -25.89 -1.53 -10.44
CA ARG A 44 -24.89 -2.41 -11.06
C ARG A 44 -23.84 -1.64 -11.87
N GLU A 45 -24.25 -0.57 -12.56
CA GLU A 45 -23.35 0.32 -13.30
C GLU A 45 -22.49 1.15 -12.34
N ARG A 46 -23.07 1.61 -11.23
CA ARG A 46 -22.34 2.28 -10.14
C ARG A 46 -21.25 1.38 -9.57
N ASP A 47 -21.59 0.14 -9.23
CA ASP A 47 -20.62 -0.80 -8.67
C ASP A 47 -19.52 -1.18 -9.68
N ALA A 48 -19.87 -1.32 -10.97
CA ALA A 48 -18.90 -1.56 -12.02
C ALA A 48 -17.92 -0.37 -12.18
N PHE A 49 -18.43 0.87 -12.17
CA PHE A 49 -17.63 2.09 -12.25
C PHE A 49 -16.66 2.22 -11.07
N VAL A 50 -17.17 2.04 -9.85
CA VAL A 50 -16.37 2.12 -8.62
C VAL A 50 -15.31 1.02 -8.59
N THR A 51 -15.66 -0.21 -8.95
CA THR A 51 -14.72 -1.35 -8.97
C THR A 51 -13.62 -1.16 -10.02
N ALA A 52 -13.97 -0.66 -11.21
CA ALA A 52 -13.01 -0.36 -12.26
C ALA A 52 -12.03 0.76 -11.84
N GLY A 53 -12.55 1.85 -11.24
CA GLY A 53 -11.74 2.96 -10.73
C GLY A 53 -10.76 2.52 -9.64
N VAL A 54 -11.25 1.77 -8.64
CA VAL A 54 -10.41 1.21 -7.57
C VAL A 54 -9.36 0.25 -8.13
N ARG A 55 -9.70 -0.60 -9.11
CA ARG A 55 -8.74 -1.54 -9.71
C ARG A 55 -7.62 -0.81 -10.47
N ALA A 56 -7.96 0.22 -11.24
CA ALA A 56 -6.97 1.03 -11.97
C ALA A 56 -6.04 1.79 -11.00
N TYR A 57 -6.61 2.37 -9.95
CA TYR A 57 -5.84 3.05 -8.90
C TYR A 57 -4.92 2.07 -8.15
N ALA A 58 -5.45 0.90 -7.77
CA ALA A 58 -4.69 -0.15 -7.12
C ALA A 58 -3.51 -0.63 -8.00
N ALA A 59 -3.72 -0.82 -9.30
CA ALA A 59 -2.66 -1.24 -10.22
C ALA A 59 -1.50 -0.24 -10.28
N ARG A 60 -1.81 1.06 -10.32
CA ARG A 60 -0.80 2.12 -10.34
C ARG A 60 -0.05 2.25 -9.01
N ILE A 61 -0.77 2.14 -7.89
CA ILE A 61 -0.18 2.43 -6.58
C ILE A 61 0.62 1.26 -6.00
N ARG A 62 0.32 0.01 -6.38
CA ARG A 62 1.06 -1.18 -5.91
C ARG A 62 2.58 -1.05 -6.06
N GLY A 63 3.06 -0.53 -7.19
CA GLY A 63 4.49 -0.34 -7.43
C GLY A 63 5.12 0.70 -6.50
N TRP A 64 4.46 1.85 -6.33
CA TRP A 64 4.90 2.90 -5.41
C TRP A 64 4.82 2.45 -3.95
N LEU A 65 3.80 1.69 -3.59
CA LEU A 65 3.62 1.18 -2.23
C LEU A 65 4.68 0.15 -1.88
N ALA A 66 5.03 -0.74 -2.83
CA ALA A 66 6.14 -1.66 -2.65
C ALA A 66 7.45 -0.88 -2.45
N LEU A 67 7.71 0.12 -3.29
CA LEU A 67 8.92 0.93 -3.18
C LEU A 67 8.98 1.70 -1.86
N ALA A 68 7.87 2.25 -1.36
CA ALA A 68 7.83 2.91 -0.07
C ALA A 68 8.03 1.93 1.10
N VAL A 69 7.26 0.83 1.13
CA VAL A 69 7.27 -0.11 2.26
C VAL A 69 8.58 -0.90 2.34
N PHE A 70 9.17 -1.26 1.22
CA PHE A 70 10.46 -1.96 1.19
C PHE A 70 11.65 -1.00 1.13
N GLY A 71 11.49 0.19 0.53
CA GLY A 71 12.54 1.18 0.43
C GLY A 71 12.83 1.89 1.76
N ILE A 72 11.82 2.30 2.52
CA ILE A 72 11.99 2.95 3.84
C ILE A 72 12.85 2.14 4.81
N PRO A 73 12.64 0.82 5.02
CA PRO A 73 13.49 0.05 5.92
C PRO A 73 14.91 -0.12 5.37
N LEU A 74 15.08 -0.20 4.05
CA LEU A 74 16.39 -0.26 3.42
C LEU A 74 17.17 1.05 3.62
N THR A 75 16.52 2.19 3.41
CA THR A 75 17.11 3.51 3.62
C THR A 75 17.34 3.79 5.09
N GLY A 76 16.48 3.32 5.99
CA GLY A 76 16.67 3.38 7.44
C GLY A 76 17.91 2.61 7.89
N LEU A 77 18.11 1.40 7.39
CA LEU A 77 19.33 0.61 7.61
C LEU A 77 20.57 1.32 7.07
N ALA A 78 20.51 1.82 5.84
CA ALA A 78 21.61 2.55 5.22
C ALA A 78 21.97 3.82 6.01
N ALA A 79 20.97 4.59 6.45
CA ALA A 79 21.15 5.78 7.27
C ALA A 79 21.75 5.42 8.65
N GLN A 80 21.28 4.35 9.28
CA GLN A 80 21.81 3.90 10.56
C GLN A 80 23.28 3.50 10.45
N VAL A 81 23.66 2.74 9.42
CA VAL A 81 25.05 2.38 9.14
C VAL A 81 25.89 3.61 8.85
N PHE A 82 25.40 4.52 8.01
CA PHE A 82 26.09 5.77 7.69
C PHE A 82 26.38 6.58 8.96
N LEU A 83 25.34 6.87 9.75
CA LEU A 83 25.47 7.64 11.00
C LEU A 83 26.44 6.98 11.98
N THR A 84 26.35 5.67 12.17
CA THR A 84 27.22 4.94 13.12
C THR A 84 28.67 4.87 12.64
N ASN A 85 28.90 4.80 11.33
CA ASN A 85 30.24 4.72 10.74
C ASN A 85 30.91 6.10 10.62
N THR A 86 30.12 7.17 10.51
CA THR A 86 30.63 8.55 10.47
C THR A 86 30.82 9.18 11.85
N MET A 87 30.34 8.51 12.91
CA MET A 87 30.55 8.89 14.32
C MET A 87 31.85 8.31 14.85
#